data_AF-A0A1J5THD1-F1
#
_entry.id   AF-A0A1J5THD1-F1
#
_cell.length_a   1.000
_cell.length_b   1.000
_cell.length_c   1.000
_cell.angle_alpha   90.00
_cell.angle_beta   90.00
_cell.angle_gamma   90.00
#
_symmetry.space_group_name_H-M   'P 1'
#
loop_
_entity.id
_entity.type
_entity.pdbx_description
1 polymer ?
#
loop_
_entity_poly.entity_id
_entity_poly.type
_entity_poly.pdbx_seq_one_letter_code
_entity_poly.pdbx_strand_id
1 'polypeptide(L)'
;MSEEPQPLTLSEVKILFSEELSRRENRLRCIECGHFQPVPEVEETPETPAPESTDDSEEEVEGPKGPTCDSCGSDRLMLNEQIKYEHNLALDHVQKVSTVNLETSKAIMEGVQDLEHVNAYYATKIADILPQSPDEVRALFSRERFTLGNDEIAQIITAVKDNLGD
;
A
#
# COMPACT_ATOMS: atom_id res chain seq x y z
N MET A 1 -24.71 -12.06 4.87
CA MET A 1 -24.63 -10.69 4.35
C MET A 1 -23.16 -10.43 4.16
N SER A 2 -22.69 -10.31 2.92
CA SER A 2 -21.30 -9.99 2.63
C SER A 2 -21.03 -8.62 3.20
N GLU A 3 -20.08 -8.47 4.13
CA GLU A 3 -19.62 -7.15 4.55
C GLU A 3 -19.02 -6.47 3.31
N GLU A 4 -19.65 -5.39 2.86
CA GLU A 4 -19.08 -4.56 1.82
C GLU A 4 -17.76 -3.98 2.34
N PRO A 5 -16.69 -3.98 1.53
CA PRO A 5 -15.40 -3.49 1.99
C PRO A 5 -15.51 -2.01 2.36
N GLN A 6 -14.98 -1.65 3.53
CA GLN A 6 -14.95 -0.26 3.98
C GLN A 6 -14.07 0.58 3.04
N PRO A 7 -14.54 1.78 2.64
CA PRO A 7 -13.74 2.67 1.81
C PRO A 7 -12.55 3.21 2.62
N LEU A 8 -11.40 3.33 1.96
CA LEU A 8 -10.16 3.85 2.53
C LEU A 8 -9.81 5.18 1.86
N THR A 9 -9.27 6.12 2.64
CA THR A 9 -8.81 7.41 2.09
C THR A 9 -7.47 7.24 1.36
N LEU A 10 -7.14 8.16 0.46
CA LEU A 10 -5.85 8.14 -0.25
C LEU A 10 -4.66 8.22 0.72
N SER A 11 -4.81 8.89 1.86
CA SER A 11 -3.79 8.92 2.91
C SER A 11 -3.57 7.55 3.55
N GLU A 12 -4.64 6.77 3.78
CA GLU A 12 -4.56 5.40 4.27
C GLU A 12 -3.94 4.46 3.23
N VAL A 13 -4.42 4.55 1.99
CA VAL A 13 -3.88 3.77 0.86
C VAL A 13 -2.40 4.05 0.68
N LYS A 14 -1.95 5.31 0.77
CA LYS A 14 -0.53 5.68 0.67
C LYS A 14 0.33 4.94 1.70
N ILE A 15 -0.11 4.87 2.95
CA ILE A 15 0.62 4.19 4.03
C ILE A 15 0.65 2.68 3.79
N LEU A 16 -0.53 2.07 3.62
CA LEU A 16 -0.67 0.62 3.47
C LEU A 16 0.05 0.11 2.22
N PHE A 17 -0.08 0.84 1.11
CA PHE A 17 0.51 0.42 -0.16
C PHE A 17 2.02 0.62 -0.18
N SER A 18 2.53 1.71 0.42
CA SER A 18 3.97 1.89 0.60
C SER A 18 4.58 0.81 1.47
N GLU A 19 3.93 0.44 2.57
CA GLU A 19 4.41 -0.62 3.46
C GLU A 19 4.41 -1.98 2.76
N GLU A 20 3.34 -2.31 2.03
CA GLU A 20 3.22 -3.58 1.33
C GLU A 20 4.24 -3.72 0.19
N LEU A 21 4.49 -2.65 -0.57
CA LEU A 21 5.51 -2.68 -1.62
C LEU A 21 6.91 -2.80 -1.02
N SER A 22 7.21 -2.07 0.07
CA SER A 22 8.48 -2.22 0.78
C SER A 22 8.71 -3.64 1.31
N ARG A 23 7.66 -4.34 1.77
CA ARG A 23 7.75 -5.75 2.19
C ARG A 23 8.05 -6.69 1.03
N ARG A 24 7.66 -6.37 -0.20
CA ARG A 24 7.83 -7.23 -1.37
C ARG A 24 9.11 -6.97 -2.13
N GLU A 25 9.61 -5.75 -2.09
CA GLU A 25 10.81 -5.36 -2.82
C GLU A 25 12.04 -6.14 -2.33
N ASN A 26 12.84 -6.66 -3.27
CA ASN A 26 14.14 -7.29 -3.01
C ASN A 26 14.08 -8.40 -1.93
N ARG A 27 13.02 -9.22 -1.94
CA ARG A 27 12.85 -10.35 -1.02
C ARG A 27 12.80 -11.70 -1.74
N LEU A 28 13.19 -12.74 -1.01
CA LEU A 28 12.99 -14.14 -1.38
C LEU A 28 11.62 -14.58 -0.89
N ARG A 29 10.83 -15.24 -1.75
CA ARG A 29 9.57 -15.90 -1.37
C ARG A 29 9.74 -17.40 -1.36
N CYS A 30 9.41 -18.04 -0.25
CA CYS A 30 9.35 -19.49 -0.16
C CYS A 30 8.20 -20.06 -0.98
N ILE A 31 8.49 -21.05 -1.83
CA ILE A 31 7.47 -21.74 -2.63
C ILE A 31 6.50 -22.51 -1.73
N GLU A 32 7.00 -23.07 -0.62
CA GLU A 32 6.22 -23.97 0.23
C GLU A 32 5.29 -23.24 1.21
N CYS A 33 5.79 -22.25 1.95
CA CYS A 33 5.01 -21.55 2.97
C CYS A 33 4.61 -20.13 2.60
N GLY A 34 5.14 -19.58 1.50
CA GLY A 34 4.86 -18.20 1.07
C GLY A 34 5.53 -17.12 1.92
N HIS A 35 6.36 -17.48 2.90
CA HIS A 35 7.11 -16.53 3.72
C HIS A 35 8.09 -15.70 2.88
N PHE A 36 8.21 -14.42 3.23
CA PHE A 36 9.08 -13.46 2.56
C PHE A 36 10.24 -13.06 3.48
N GLN A 37 11.46 -13.29 3.04
CA GLN A 37 12.68 -12.94 3.78
C GLN A 37 13.60 -12.07 2.93
N PRO A 38 14.42 -11.19 3.54
CA PRO A 38 15.39 -10.40 2.79
C PRO A 38 16.37 -11.29 2.03
N VAL A 39 16.87 -10.80 0.90
CA VAL A 39 18.01 -11.43 0.24
C VAL A 39 19.22 -11.23 1.16
N PRO A 40 19.95 -12.31 1.55
CA PRO A 40 21.15 -12.15 2.36
C PRO A 40 22.17 -11.31 1.60
N GLU A 41 22.80 -10.37 2.30
CA GLU A 41 23.92 -9.61 1.74
C GLU A 41 25.04 -10.60 1.42
N VAL A 42 25.43 -10.65 0.14
CA VAL A 42 26.55 -11.49 -0.29
C VAL A 42 27.80 -10.82 0.28
N GLU A 43 28.32 -11.33 1.40
CA GLU A 43 29.72 -11.08 1.73
C GLU A 43 30.55 -11.68 0.59
N GLU A 44 31.43 -10.89 -0.03
CA GLU A 44 32.36 -11.36 -1.06
C GLU A 44 33.21 -12.48 -0.45
N THR A 45 32.74 -13.72 -0.55
CA THR A 45 33.53 -14.88 -0.15
C THR A 45 34.76 -14.91 -1.04
N PRO A 46 35.98 -15.01 -0.48
CA PRO A 46 37.21 -15.07 -1.27
C PRO A 46 37.06 -16.20 -2.28
N GLU A 47 37.39 -15.93 -3.56
CA GLU A 47 37.46 -16.94 -4.62
C GLU A 47 38.22 -18.14 -4.08
N THR A 48 37.52 -19.22 -3.76
CA THR A 48 38.16 -20.44 -3.29
C THR A 48 38.83 -21.05 -4.53
N PRO A 49 40.16 -21.23 -4.56
CA PRO A 49 40.84 -21.72 -5.75
C PRO A 49 40.29 -23.10 -6.09
N ALA A 50 40.00 -23.31 -7.38
CA ALA A 50 39.48 -24.56 -7.91
C ALA A 50 40.37 -25.74 -7.47
N PRO A 51 39.80 -26.84 -6.94
CA PRO A 51 40.59 -28.00 -6.59
C PRO A 51 41.15 -28.62 -7.88
N GLU A 52 42.48 -28.70 -7.97
CA GLU A 52 43.15 -29.50 -8.99
C GLU A 52 42.75 -30.97 -8.80
N SER A 53 42.20 -31.55 -9.88
CA SER A 53 41.67 -32.90 -9.96
C SER A 53 42.71 -33.96 -9.62
N THR A 54 42.44 -34.81 -8.62
CA THR A 54 42.79 -36.24 -8.62
C THR A 54 42.14 -36.94 -7.41
N ASP A 55 41.01 -37.64 -7.59
CA ASP A 55 40.84 -39.08 -7.29
C ASP A 55 39.38 -39.51 -7.60
N ASP A 56 39.22 -40.76 -8.01
CA ASP A 56 38.03 -41.37 -8.61
C ASP A 56 37.01 -41.77 -7.53
N SER A 57 36.33 -40.77 -6.96
CA SER A 57 35.21 -40.96 -6.03
C SER A 57 34.04 -40.11 -6.53
N GLU A 58 32.93 -40.76 -6.90
CA GLU A 58 31.65 -40.09 -7.19
C GLU A 58 31.06 -39.50 -5.90
N GLU A 59 31.77 -38.57 -5.24
CA GLU A 59 31.14 -37.65 -4.32
C GLU A 59 30.40 -36.63 -5.18
N GLU A 60 29.07 -36.71 -5.20
CA GLU A 60 28.23 -35.64 -5.72
C GLU A 60 28.63 -34.35 -5.00
N VAL A 61 29.45 -33.52 -5.64
CA VAL A 61 29.79 -32.19 -5.14
C VAL A 61 28.50 -31.40 -5.19
N GLU A 62 27.76 -31.41 -4.08
CA GLU A 62 26.56 -30.60 -3.93
C GLU A 62 26.99 -29.15 -4.15
N GLY A 63 26.54 -28.56 -5.27
CA GLY A 63 26.79 -27.16 -5.58
C GLY A 63 26.28 -26.24 -4.44
N PRO A 64 26.67 -24.96 -4.43
CA PRO A 64 26.28 -24.04 -3.37
C PRO A 64 24.75 -24.02 -3.21
N LYS A 65 24.28 -24.58 -2.09
CA LYS A 65 22.86 -24.55 -1.71
C LYS A 65 22.50 -23.11 -1.35
N GLY A 66 21.41 -22.61 -1.95
CA GLY A 66 20.89 -21.28 -1.65
C GLY A 66 20.46 -21.14 -0.17
N PRO A 67 20.08 -19.93 0.26
CA PRO A 67 19.58 -19.72 1.62
C PRO A 67 18.35 -20.62 1.90
N THR A 68 18.14 -20.94 3.17
CA THR A 68 16.94 -21.68 3.62
C THR A 68 15.88 -20.72 4.13
N CYS A 69 14.62 -21.15 4.09
CA CYS A 69 13.51 -20.34 4.57
C CYS A 69 13.51 -20.22 6.10
N ASP A 70 13.49 -19.00 6.62
CA ASP A 70 13.49 -18.70 8.06
C ASP A 70 12.26 -19.26 8.79
N SER A 71 11.15 -19.49 8.07
CA SER A 71 9.89 -19.95 8.65
C SER A 71 9.67 -21.46 8.56
N CYS A 72 10.17 -22.15 7.54
CA CYS A 72 9.89 -23.59 7.32
C CYS A 72 11.12 -24.44 6.98
N GLY A 73 12.30 -23.83 6.85
CA GLY A 73 13.55 -24.53 6.54
C GLY A 73 13.69 -25.01 5.09
N SER A 74 12.70 -24.77 4.22
CA SER A 74 12.77 -25.13 2.80
C SER A 74 13.86 -24.33 2.09
N ASP A 75 14.64 -25.00 1.25
CA ASP A 75 15.62 -24.42 0.34
C ASP A 75 14.98 -23.87 -0.96
N ARG A 76 13.67 -24.12 -1.16
CA ARG A 76 12.92 -23.71 -2.34
C ARG A 76 12.45 -22.26 -2.23
N LEU A 77 13.41 -21.34 -2.30
CA LEU A 77 13.18 -19.90 -2.36
C LEU A 77 13.27 -19.40 -3.81
N MET A 78 12.41 -18.45 -4.16
CA MET A 78 12.47 -17.74 -5.44
C MET A 78 12.73 -16.26 -5.17
N LEU A 79 13.64 -15.64 -5.94
CA LEU A 79 13.75 -14.18 -5.93
C LEU A 79 12.43 -13.60 -6.41
N ASN A 80 11.81 -12.82 -5.55
CA ASN A 80 10.50 -12.29 -5.83
C ASN A 80 10.63 -10.86 -6.30
N GLU A 81 10.66 -10.68 -7.63
CA GLU A 81 10.67 -9.36 -8.30
C GLU A 81 9.31 -8.64 -8.19
N GLN A 82 8.61 -8.77 -7.05
CA GLN A 82 7.15 -8.63 -6.97
C GLN A 82 6.60 -7.20 -6.96
N ILE A 83 7.35 -6.24 -7.48
CA ILE A 83 6.85 -4.91 -7.80
C ILE A 83 6.79 -4.77 -9.32
N LYS A 84 5.57 -4.89 -9.86
CA LYS A 84 5.32 -4.60 -11.27
C LYS A 84 5.38 -3.09 -11.52
N TYR A 85 5.61 -2.72 -12.76
CA TYR A 85 5.60 -1.32 -13.20
C TYR A 85 4.29 -0.61 -12.80
N GLU A 86 3.14 -1.27 -12.89
CA GLU A 86 1.85 -0.66 -12.54
C GLU A 86 1.71 -0.39 -11.04
N HIS A 87 2.33 -1.20 -10.18
CA HIS A 87 2.33 -0.95 -8.74
C HIS A 87 3.13 0.32 -8.40
N ASN A 88 4.29 0.51 -9.04
CA ASN A 88 5.09 1.72 -8.89
C ASN A 88 4.34 2.96 -9.40
N LEU A 89 3.65 2.84 -10.54
CA LEU A 89 2.85 3.95 -11.08
C LEU A 89 1.68 4.30 -10.15
N ALA A 90 1.01 3.30 -9.58
CA ALA A 90 -0.06 3.51 -8.62
C ALA A 90 0.45 4.13 -7.30
N LEU A 91 1.64 3.72 -6.82
CA LEU A 91 2.27 4.30 -5.64
C LEU A 91 2.65 5.76 -5.88
N ASP A 92 3.27 6.06 -7.01
CA ASP A 92 3.60 7.44 -7.41
C ASP A 92 2.35 8.32 -7.53
N HIS A 93 1.26 7.79 -8.10
CA HIS A 93 -0.01 8.49 -8.18
C HIS A 93 -0.57 8.81 -6.80
N VAL A 94 -0.68 7.83 -5.90
CA VAL A 94 -1.24 8.08 -4.55
C VAL A 94 -0.36 9.04 -3.75
N GLN A 95 0.97 8.96 -3.90
CA GLN A 95 1.88 9.89 -3.24
C GLN A 95 1.69 11.34 -3.70
N LYS A 96 1.42 11.57 -4.99
CA LYS A 96 1.21 12.90 -5.57
C LYS A 96 -0.19 13.47 -5.30
N VAL A 97 -1.21 12.62 -5.28
CA VAL A 97 -2.61 13.05 -5.13
C VAL A 97 -3.03 13.14 -3.66
N SER A 98 -2.45 12.35 -2.76
CA SER A 98 -2.68 12.46 -1.31
C SER A 98 -2.01 13.72 -0.76
N THR A 99 -2.73 14.83 -0.75
CA THR A 99 -2.26 16.13 -0.27
C THR A 99 -2.30 16.26 1.25
N VAL A 100 -3.18 15.52 1.92
CA VAL A 100 -3.33 15.51 3.38
C VAL A 100 -2.72 14.27 4.03
N ASN A 101 -2.38 14.39 5.31
CA ASN A 101 -1.92 13.27 6.12
C ASN A 101 -3.10 12.45 6.68
N LEU A 102 -2.79 11.32 7.30
CA LEU A 102 -3.80 10.41 7.85
C LEU A 102 -4.68 11.05 8.94
N GLU A 103 -4.09 11.88 9.79
CA GLU A 103 -4.78 12.52 10.92
C GLU A 103 -5.79 13.55 10.41
N THR A 104 -5.37 14.45 9.52
CA THR A 104 -6.21 15.43 8.84
C THR A 104 -7.35 14.76 8.09
N SER A 105 -7.06 13.69 7.33
CA SER A 105 -8.06 12.94 6.58
C SER A 105 -9.14 12.37 7.49
N LYS A 106 -8.75 11.78 8.64
CA LYS A 106 -9.69 11.26 9.65
C LYS A 106 -10.52 12.36 10.31
N ALA A 107 -9.91 13.48 10.65
CA ALA A 107 -10.61 14.61 11.26
C ALA A 107 -11.68 15.21 10.32
N ILE A 108 -11.39 15.29 9.02
CA ILE A 108 -12.38 15.71 8.01
C ILE A 108 -13.55 14.72 7.97
N MET A 109 -13.27 13.41 7.95
CA MET A 109 -14.31 12.37 7.93
C MET A 109 -15.20 12.45 9.16
N GLU A 110 -14.61 12.60 10.35
CA GLU A 110 -15.36 12.75 11.62
C GLU A 110 -16.27 13.98 11.59
N GLY A 111 -15.82 15.08 10.99
CA GLY A 111 -16.61 16.31 10.84
C GLY A 111 -17.82 16.20 9.91
N VAL A 112 -17.91 15.17 9.06
CA VAL A 112 -18.99 15.04 8.06
C VAL A 112 -19.81 13.75 8.19
N GLN A 113 -19.39 12.77 9.00
CA GLN A 113 -20.02 11.45 9.07
C GLN A 113 -21.46 11.47 9.62
N ASP A 114 -21.83 12.50 10.38
CA ASP A 114 -23.15 12.64 11.00
C ASP A 114 -24.15 13.41 10.11
N LEU A 115 -23.71 13.88 8.93
CA LEU A 115 -24.58 14.56 7.98
C LEU A 115 -25.53 13.57 7.30
N GLU A 116 -26.78 13.98 7.11
CA GLU A 116 -27.88 13.13 6.62
C GLU A 116 -27.53 12.38 5.33
N HIS A 117 -26.86 13.05 4.40
CA HIS A 117 -26.57 12.50 3.07
C HIS A 117 -25.13 11.98 2.92
N VAL A 118 -24.32 12.00 3.99
CA VAL A 118 -22.91 11.61 3.93
C VAL A 118 -22.72 10.25 4.57
N ASN A 119 -22.58 9.22 3.73
CA ASN A 119 -22.17 7.89 4.17
C ASN A 119 -20.62 7.77 4.18
N ALA A 120 -20.11 6.60 4.62
CA ALA A 120 -18.67 6.35 4.65
C ALA A 120 -17.97 6.58 3.29
N TYR A 121 -18.62 6.21 2.19
CA TYR A 121 -18.09 6.44 0.84
C TYR A 121 -17.92 7.93 0.53
N TYR A 122 -18.94 8.74 0.84
CA TYR A 122 -18.87 10.19 0.63
C TYR A 122 -17.92 10.88 1.60
N ALA A 123 -17.84 10.45 2.87
CA ALA A 123 -16.86 10.95 3.82
C ALA A 123 -15.43 10.74 3.31
N THR A 124 -15.11 9.54 2.81
CA THR A 124 -13.82 9.24 2.16
C THR A 124 -13.59 10.15 0.95
N LYS A 125 -14.58 10.33 0.07
CA LYS A 125 -14.44 11.21 -1.10
C LYS A 125 -14.23 12.67 -0.75
N ILE A 126 -14.91 13.17 0.28
CA ILE A 126 -14.72 14.54 0.78
C ILE A 126 -13.29 14.72 1.29
N ALA A 127 -12.78 13.76 2.07
CA ALA A 127 -11.41 13.80 2.58
C ALA A 127 -10.33 13.69 1.48
N ASP A 128 -10.63 13.00 0.38
CA ASP A 128 -9.71 12.85 -0.76
C ASP A 128 -9.73 14.05 -1.72
N ILE A 129 -10.91 14.63 -1.97
CA ILE A 129 -11.12 15.70 -2.95
C ILE A 129 -10.97 17.09 -2.35
N LEU A 130 -11.23 17.23 -1.04
CA LEU A 130 -11.08 18.48 -0.27
C LEU A 130 -11.85 19.66 -0.88
N PRO A 131 -13.17 19.54 -1.10
CA PRO A 131 -13.96 20.58 -1.76
C PRO A 131 -13.96 21.90 -0.95
N GLN A 132 -13.66 23.01 -1.61
CA GLN A 132 -13.58 24.35 -1.00
C GLN A 132 -14.71 25.29 -1.40
N SER A 133 -15.47 24.92 -2.43
CA SER A 133 -16.58 25.70 -2.96
C SER A 133 -17.90 24.90 -3.01
N PRO A 134 -19.07 25.58 -2.96
CA PRO A 134 -20.36 24.90 -3.07
C PRO A 134 -20.52 24.08 -4.37
N ASP A 135 -19.90 24.53 -5.46
CA ASP A 135 -19.99 23.85 -6.75
C ASP A 135 -19.16 22.57 -6.80
N GLU A 136 -18.00 22.54 -6.13
CA GLU A 136 -17.23 21.31 -5.93
C GLU A 136 -17.99 20.29 -5.08
N VAL A 137 -18.64 20.74 -3.99
CA VAL A 137 -19.49 19.86 -3.19
C VAL A 137 -20.64 19.32 -4.04
N ARG A 138 -21.36 20.16 -4.79
CA ARG A 138 -22.44 19.69 -5.68
C ARG A 138 -21.94 18.72 -6.75
N ALA A 139 -20.71 18.89 -7.25
CA ALA A 139 -20.13 17.98 -8.23
C ALA A 139 -19.96 16.55 -7.67
N LEU A 140 -19.57 16.41 -6.38
CA LEU A 140 -19.43 15.11 -5.71
C LEU A 140 -20.74 14.31 -5.70
N PHE A 141 -21.87 14.99 -5.49
CA PHE A 141 -23.19 14.38 -5.36
C PHE A 141 -24.02 14.45 -6.65
N SER A 142 -23.42 14.86 -7.77
CA SER A 142 -24.12 15.13 -9.04
C SER A 142 -24.89 13.93 -9.62
N ARG A 143 -24.54 12.70 -9.22
CA ARG A 143 -25.18 11.47 -9.69
C ARG A 143 -26.26 10.94 -8.73
N GLU A 144 -26.48 11.63 -7.61
CA GLU A 144 -27.44 11.22 -6.60
C GLU A 144 -28.87 11.66 -6.93
N ARG A 145 -29.84 10.97 -6.32
CA ARG A 145 -31.28 11.28 -6.47
C ARG A 145 -31.79 12.28 -5.43
N PHE A 146 -30.91 12.88 -4.67
CA PHE A 146 -31.21 13.90 -3.67
C PHE A 146 -30.40 15.17 -3.96
N THR A 147 -30.76 16.24 -3.27
CA THR A 147 -30.04 17.52 -3.32
C THR A 147 -29.60 17.89 -1.92
N LEU A 148 -28.32 18.24 -1.77
CA LEU A 148 -27.80 18.73 -0.50
C LEU A 148 -28.41 20.09 -0.14
N GLY A 149 -28.72 20.27 1.15
CA GLY A 149 -29.10 21.58 1.69
C GLY A 149 -27.91 22.54 1.72
N ASN A 150 -28.19 23.85 1.72
CA ASN A 150 -27.13 24.87 1.83
C ASN A 150 -26.33 24.74 3.13
N ASP A 151 -27.00 24.36 4.23
CA ASP A 151 -26.35 24.18 5.54
C ASP A 151 -25.43 22.96 5.56
N GLU A 152 -25.80 21.88 4.90
CA GLU A 152 -24.99 20.66 4.77
C GLU A 152 -23.77 20.91 3.88
N ILE A 153 -23.95 21.64 2.77
CA ILE A 153 -22.84 22.08 1.91
C ILE A 153 -21.86 22.96 2.70
N ALA A 154 -22.38 23.91 3.50
CA ALA A 154 -21.54 24.78 4.31
C ALA A 154 -20.75 23.99 5.36
N GLN A 155 -21.38 23.02 6.03
CA GLN A 155 -20.72 22.15 7.01
C GLN A 155 -19.59 21.33 6.39
N ILE A 156 -19.79 20.76 5.20
CA ILE A 156 -18.74 20.04 4.46
C ILE A 156 -17.54 20.95 4.19
N ILE A 157 -17.77 22.15 3.68
CA ILE A 157 -16.70 23.11 3.37
C ILE A 157 -15.98 23.55 4.64
N THR A 158 -16.71 23.79 5.73
CA THR A 158 -16.13 24.15 7.03
C THR A 158 -15.24 23.02 7.57
N ALA A 159 -15.73 21.78 7.58
CA ALA A 159 -14.95 20.63 8.03
C ALA A 159 -13.63 20.48 7.24
N VAL A 160 -13.64 20.75 5.93
CA VAL A 160 -12.43 20.73 5.11
C VAL A 160 -11.49 21.88 5.46
N LYS A 161 -11.99 23.12 5.57
CA LYS A 161 -11.17 24.31 5.84
C LYS A 161 -10.54 24.30 7.22
N ASP A 162 -11.29 23.92 8.25
CA ASP A 162 -10.82 23.89 9.64
C ASP A 162 -9.63 22.94 9.82
N ASN A 163 -9.52 21.93 8.96
CA ASN A 163 -8.47 20.90 9.01
C ASN A 163 -7.31 21.14 8.03
N LEU A 164 -7.43 22.05 7.07
CA LEU A 164 -6.38 22.32 6.09
C LEU A 164 -5.35 23.37 6.56
N GLY A 165 -5.69 24.20 7.55
CA GLY A 165 -4.82 25.26 8.05
C GLY A 165 -4.55 26.34 6.99
N ASP A 166 -5.09 27.54 7.18
CA ASP A 166 -4.69 28.72 6.40
C ASP A 166 -3.27 29.20 6.75
#